data_AF-A0A7J8N9B7-F1
#
_entry.id   AF-A0A7J8N9B7-F1
#
_cell.length_a   1.000
_cell.length_b   1.000
_cell.length_c   1.000
_cell.angle_alpha   90.00
_cell.angle_beta   90.00
_cell.angle_gamma   90.00
#
_symmetry.space_group_name_H-M   'P 1'
#
loop_
_entity.id
_entity.type
_entity.pdbx_description
1 polymer ?
#
loop_
_entity_poly.entity_id
_entity_poly.type
_entity_poly.pdbx_seq_one_letter_code
_entity_poly.pdbx_strand_id
1 'polypeptide(L)'
;MSESGLTVLDGTHLRSFNPSLPELNGSVSGAQLLDIADSKASTSLFGLSLPQNLKASALSRVISGPGDHADVTFRQTELDKDKASKFLSDYISAIADELKDDPLVVSILDGNTLKMFLEDEDDYAMLAENLFTDMDIEDKGKICKNELRNALVHMGVEMGIPPFS
;
A
#
# COMPACT_ATOMS: atom_id res chain seq x y z
N MET A 1 1.14 3.76 -26.13
CA MET A 1 -0.12 4.05 -25.42
C MET A 1 0.18 3.80 -23.97
N SER A 2 0.49 4.85 -23.22
CA SER A 2 0.91 4.76 -21.82
C SER A 2 -0.22 4.19 -20.98
N GLU A 3 0.01 3.03 -20.39
CA GLU A 3 -0.79 2.57 -19.27
C GLU A 3 -0.58 3.62 -18.18
N SER A 4 -1.53 4.54 -18.05
CA SER A 4 -1.57 5.50 -16.94
C SER A 4 -1.30 4.70 -15.67
N GLY A 5 -0.31 5.08 -14.86
CA GLY A 5 0.17 4.38 -13.66
C GLY A 5 -0.85 4.26 -12.52
N LEU A 6 -2.14 4.20 -12.87
CA LEU A 6 -3.28 3.96 -12.04
C LEU A 6 -3.52 2.45 -12.00
N THR A 7 -3.47 1.89 -10.81
CA THR A 7 -3.87 0.52 -10.51
C THR A 7 -5.30 0.55 -9.98
N VAL A 8 -6.14 -0.35 -10.49
CA VAL A 8 -7.51 -0.55 -9.99
C VAL A 8 -7.49 -1.69 -8.98
N LEU A 9 -7.92 -1.41 -7.76
CA LEU A 9 -8.03 -2.40 -6.68
C LEU A 9 -9.50 -2.82 -6.55
N ASP A 10 -9.82 -3.96 -7.18
CA ASP A 10 -11.17 -4.53 -7.27
C ASP A 10 -11.44 -5.66 -6.26
N GLY A 11 -10.52 -5.85 -5.30
CA GLY A 11 -10.61 -6.88 -4.27
C GLY A 11 -10.15 -8.28 -4.72
N THR A 12 -9.74 -8.49 -5.98
CA THR A 12 -9.23 -9.80 -6.45
C THR A 12 -7.97 -10.24 -5.68
N HIS A 13 -7.07 -9.30 -5.41
CA HIS A 13 -5.86 -9.53 -4.62
C HIS A 13 -6.19 -10.03 -3.20
N LEU A 14 -7.24 -9.48 -2.57
CA LEU A 14 -7.67 -9.89 -1.23
C LEU A 14 -8.26 -11.31 -1.20
N ARG A 15 -8.99 -11.74 -2.24
CA ARG A 15 -9.55 -13.10 -2.30
C ARG A 15 -8.49 -14.17 -2.53
N SER A 16 -7.44 -13.82 -3.26
CA SER A 16 -6.31 -14.73 -3.50
C SER A 16 -5.45 -14.95 -2.25
N PHE A 17 -5.52 -14.01 -1.30
CA PHE A 17 -4.77 -14.05 -0.05
C PHE A 17 -5.53 -14.87 1.00
N ASN A 18 -4.90 -15.90 1.55
CA ASN A 18 -5.45 -16.64 2.69
C ASN A 18 -4.91 -16.03 3.99
N PRO A 19 -5.73 -15.27 4.75
CA PRO A 19 -5.24 -14.55 5.91
C PRO A 19 -4.98 -15.54 7.05
N SER A 20 -3.71 -15.89 7.28
CA SER A 20 -3.30 -16.70 8.44
C SER A 20 -3.32 -15.87 9.72
N LEU A 21 -3.95 -16.36 10.79
CA LEU A 21 -3.79 -15.72 12.10
C LEU A 21 -2.32 -15.84 12.56
N PRO A 22 -1.73 -14.78 13.14
CA PRO A 22 -0.45 -14.92 13.84
C PRO A 22 -0.60 -15.93 14.99
N GLU A 23 0.51 -16.52 15.45
CA GLU A 23 0.50 -17.42 16.62
C GLU A 23 0.04 -16.65 17.87
N LEU A 24 -1.25 -16.71 18.15
CA LEU A 24 -1.87 -16.04 19.27
C LEU A 24 -1.89 -17.00 20.46
N ASN A 25 -1.14 -16.66 21.51
CA ASN A 25 -1.05 -17.41 22.76
C ASN A 25 -2.27 -17.11 23.67
N GLY A 26 -3.50 -17.28 23.17
CA GLY A 26 -4.72 -17.03 23.95
C GLY A 26 -5.96 -16.65 23.13
N SER A 27 -7.02 -16.24 23.84
CA SER A 27 -8.20 -15.59 23.26
C SER A 27 -7.84 -14.20 22.72
N VAL A 28 -8.48 -13.80 21.63
CA VAL A 28 -8.22 -12.51 20.96
C VAL A 28 -9.46 -11.64 21.06
N SER A 29 -9.27 -10.38 21.46
CA SER A 29 -10.36 -9.40 21.45
C SER A 29 -10.76 -9.03 20.02
N GLY A 30 -12.05 -8.81 19.78
CA GLY A 30 -12.55 -8.35 18.47
C GLY A 30 -11.85 -7.08 17.97
N ALA A 31 -11.45 -6.17 18.85
CA ALA A 31 -10.69 -4.98 18.47
C ALA A 31 -9.31 -5.34 17.90
N GLN A 32 -8.57 -6.24 18.56
CA GLN A 32 -7.27 -6.72 18.08
C GLN A 32 -7.41 -7.48 16.75
N LEU A 33 -8.50 -8.23 16.61
CA LEU A 33 -8.76 -8.98 15.39
C LEU A 33 -9.05 -8.05 14.20
N LEU A 34 -9.75 -6.94 14.43
CA LEU A 34 -9.97 -5.90 13.42
C LEU A 34 -8.67 -5.23 13.01
N ASP A 35 -7.81 -4.87 13.96
CA ASP A 35 -6.50 -4.26 13.65
C ASP A 35 -5.62 -5.22 12.82
N ILE A 36 -5.61 -6.51 13.16
CA ILE A 36 -4.90 -7.54 12.40
C ILE A 36 -5.49 -7.65 10.98
N ALA A 37 -6.82 -7.65 10.86
CA ALA A 37 -7.51 -7.77 9.59
C ALA A 37 -7.25 -6.56 8.69
N ASP A 38 -7.40 -5.34 9.22
CA ASP A 38 -7.12 -4.10 8.52
C ASP A 38 -5.65 -4.02 8.07
N SER A 39 -4.72 -4.43 8.94
CA SER A 39 -3.29 -4.47 8.62
C SER A 39 -2.97 -5.48 7.51
N LYS A 40 -3.59 -6.66 7.53
CA LYS A 40 -3.44 -7.68 6.47
C LYS A 40 -4.04 -7.23 5.15
N ALA A 41 -5.23 -6.65 5.18
CA ALA A 41 -5.89 -6.11 4.00
C ALA A 41 -5.06 -4.97 3.40
N SER A 42 -4.59 -4.05 4.23
CA SER A 42 -3.70 -2.96 3.84
C SER A 42 -2.42 -3.49 3.18
N THR A 43 -1.75 -4.45 3.80
CA THR A 43 -0.53 -5.07 3.25
C THR A 43 -0.77 -5.70 1.88
N SER A 44 -1.91 -6.39 1.72
CA SER A 44 -2.32 -7.01 0.46
C SER A 44 -2.68 -5.98 -0.62
N LEU A 45 -2.98 -4.75 -0.22
CA LEU A 45 -3.31 -3.61 -1.06
C LEU A 45 -2.19 -2.56 -1.01
N PHE A 46 -0.94 -3.01 -1.15
CA PHE A 46 0.24 -2.14 -1.28
C PHE A 46 0.50 -1.19 -0.10
N GLY A 47 0.07 -1.57 1.11
CA GLY A 47 0.23 -0.78 2.32
C GLY A 47 -0.73 0.41 2.44
N LEU A 48 -1.78 0.45 1.62
CA LEU A 48 -2.76 1.54 1.65
C LEU A 48 -3.65 1.47 2.89
N SER A 49 -3.92 2.63 3.49
CA SER A 49 -4.90 2.73 4.57
C SER A 49 -6.30 2.65 3.97
N LEU A 50 -7.11 1.69 4.45
CA LEU A 50 -8.44 1.48 3.94
C LEU A 50 -9.39 2.65 4.32
N PRO A 51 -10.22 3.11 3.38
CA PRO A 51 -11.27 4.09 3.66
C PRO A 51 -12.19 3.67 4.81
N GLN A 52 -12.64 4.62 5.63
CA GLN A 52 -13.47 4.32 6.80
C GLN A 52 -14.85 3.75 6.42
N ASN A 53 -15.43 4.22 5.31
CA ASN A 53 -16.69 3.70 4.77
C ASN A 53 -16.57 2.23 4.36
N LEU A 54 -15.46 1.85 3.71
CA LEU A 54 -15.17 0.47 3.33
C LEU A 54 -15.11 -0.45 4.55
N LYS A 55 -14.38 -0.02 5.58
CA LYS A 55 -14.25 -0.75 6.84
C LYS A 55 -15.59 -0.89 7.57
N ALA A 56 -16.36 0.19 7.65
CA ALA A 56 -17.68 0.18 8.30
C ALA A 56 -18.67 -0.74 7.56
N SER A 57 -18.69 -0.69 6.21
CA SER A 57 -19.55 -1.56 5.40
C SER A 57 -19.20 -3.03 5.60
N ALA A 58 -17.91 -3.39 5.45
CA ALA A 58 -17.44 -4.76 5.64
C ALA A 58 -17.72 -5.27 7.06
N LEU A 59 -17.51 -4.43 8.08
CA LEU A 59 -17.77 -4.78 9.47
C LEU A 59 -19.25 -5.06 9.73
N SER A 60 -20.13 -4.22 9.19
CA SER A 60 -21.59 -4.37 9.34
C SER A 60 -22.12 -5.66 8.71
N ARG A 61 -21.45 -6.14 7.65
CA ARG A 61 -21.83 -7.37 6.94
C ARG A 61 -21.45 -8.63 7.71
N VAL A 62 -20.33 -8.61 8.43
CA VAL A 62 -19.82 -9.77 9.17
C VAL A 62 -20.39 -9.84 10.58
N ILE A 63 -20.57 -8.71 11.25
CA ILE A 63 -21.23 -8.67 12.55
C ILE A 63 -22.75 -8.71 12.32
N SER A 64 -23.27 -9.92 12.11
CA SER A 64 -24.71 -10.17 12.08
C SER A 64 -25.30 -9.93 13.49
N GLY A 65 -25.86 -8.75 13.74
CA GLY A 65 -26.55 -8.44 15.00
C GLY A 65 -27.58 -7.31 14.84
N PRO A 66 -28.80 -7.44 15.37
CA PRO A 66 -29.78 -6.36 15.35
C PRO A 66 -29.40 -5.31 16.41
N GLY A 67 -28.90 -4.15 15.98
CA GLY A 67 -28.79 -2.95 16.83
C GLY A 67 -27.60 -2.06 16.53
N ASP A 68 -27.78 -0.75 16.72
CA ASP A 68 -26.83 0.35 16.49
C ASP A 68 -25.53 0.30 17.33
N HIS A 69 -25.28 -0.79 18.07
CA HIS A 69 -24.13 -0.96 18.97
C HIS A 69 -23.36 -2.28 18.80
N ALA A 70 -23.67 -3.08 17.76
CA ALA A 70 -23.05 -4.39 17.54
C ALA A 70 -21.51 -4.31 17.35
N ASP A 71 -20.99 -3.23 16.76
CA ASP A 71 -19.54 -2.96 16.63
C ASP A 71 -18.87 -2.85 18.01
N VAL A 72 -19.43 -2.05 18.91
CA VAL A 72 -18.86 -1.83 20.25
C VAL A 72 -18.85 -3.13 21.05
N THR A 73 -19.92 -3.92 20.96
CA THR A 73 -20.02 -5.22 21.62
C THR A 73 -19.01 -6.22 21.05
N PHE A 74 -18.86 -6.27 19.72
CA PHE A 74 -17.92 -7.17 19.08
C PHE A 74 -16.47 -6.85 19.47
N ARG A 75 -16.08 -5.58 19.47
CA ARG A 75 -14.72 -5.14 19.86
C ARG A 75 -14.31 -5.61 21.24
N GLN A 76 -15.25 -5.71 22.18
CA GLN A 76 -15.01 -6.14 23.56
C GLN A 76 -15.11 -7.67 23.75
N THR A 77 -15.57 -8.40 22.74
CA THR A 77 -15.76 -9.85 22.83
C THR A 77 -14.43 -10.57 22.63
N GLU A 78 -14.17 -11.57 23.47
CA GLU A 78 -13.05 -12.50 23.29
C GLU A 78 -13.46 -13.67 22.39
N LEU A 79 -12.65 -13.92 21.36
CA LEU A 79 -12.87 -14.94 20.36
C LEU A 79 -11.82 -16.04 20.52
N ASP A 80 -12.27 -17.29 20.37
CA ASP A 80 -11.38 -18.43 20.19
C ASP A 80 -10.73 -18.40 18.80
N LYS A 81 -9.67 -19.20 18.62
CA LYS A 81 -8.89 -19.23 17.37
C LYS A 81 -9.74 -19.54 16.14
N ASP A 82 -10.69 -20.47 16.29
CA ASP A 82 -11.51 -20.93 15.17
C ASP A 82 -12.51 -19.86 14.73
N LYS A 83 -13.19 -19.21 15.68
CA LYS A 83 -14.09 -18.06 15.41
C LYS A 83 -13.32 -16.86 14.90
N ALA A 84 -12.13 -16.60 15.45
CA ALA A 84 -11.28 -15.51 14.98
C ALA A 84 -10.82 -15.74 13.53
N SER A 85 -10.43 -16.97 13.18
CA SER A 85 -10.00 -17.31 11.82
C SER A 85 -11.14 -17.20 10.82
N LYS A 86 -12.33 -17.66 11.22
CA LYS A 86 -13.53 -17.55 10.40
C LYS A 86 -13.92 -16.10 10.19
N PHE A 87 -13.99 -15.30 11.27
CA PHE A 87 -14.27 -13.87 11.19
C PHE A 87 -13.27 -13.14 10.28
N LEU A 88 -11.98 -13.44 10.40
CA LEU A 88 -10.94 -12.83 9.59
C LEU A 88 -11.17 -13.11 8.09
N SER A 89 -11.46 -14.36 7.74
CA SER A 89 -11.79 -14.74 6.37
C SER A 89 -13.06 -14.05 5.87
N ASP A 90 -14.11 -14.02 6.69
CA ASP A 90 -15.40 -13.41 6.35
C ASP A 90 -15.27 -11.90 6.15
N TYR A 91 -14.49 -11.22 7.00
CA TYR A 91 -14.25 -9.76 6.92
C TYR A 91 -13.38 -9.37 5.73
N ILE A 92 -12.29 -10.08 5.46
CA ILE A 92 -11.49 -9.85 4.25
C ILE A 92 -12.33 -10.10 2.98
N SER A 93 -13.19 -11.13 3.00
CA SER A 93 -14.11 -11.41 1.90
C SER A 93 -15.14 -10.30 1.72
N ALA A 94 -15.67 -9.75 2.81
CA ALA A 94 -16.60 -8.63 2.77
C ALA A 94 -15.95 -7.35 2.21
N ILE A 95 -14.69 -7.07 2.57
CA ILE A 95 -13.91 -5.98 1.95
C ILE A 95 -13.74 -6.24 0.44
N ALA A 96 -13.43 -7.49 0.05
CA ALA A 96 -13.26 -7.84 -1.36
C ALA A 96 -14.57 -7.81 -2.17
N ASP A 97 -15.72 -8.03 -1.53
CA ASP A 97 -17.04 -7.82 -2.15
C ASP A 97 -17.32 -6.33 -2.32
N GLU A 98 -17.06 -5.51 -1.31
CA GLU A 98 -17.25 -4.06 -1.38
C GLU A 98 -16.36 -3.42 -2.46
N LEU A 99 -15.08 -3.79 -2.53
CA LEU A 99 -14.15 -3.31 -3.56
C LEU A 99 -14.51 -3.77 -4.97
N LYS A 100 -15.27 -4.85 -5.10
CA LYS A 100 -15.76 -5.30 -6.40
C LYS A 100 -16.88 -4.39 -6.91
N ASP A 101 -17.72 -3.91 -6.00
CA ASP A 101 -18.84 -3.01 -6.33
C ASP A 101 -18.38 -1.53 -6.42
N ASP A 102 -17.44 -1.12 -5.56
CA ASP A 102 -16.81 0.21 -5.54
C ASP A 102 -15.27 0.10 -5.52
N PRO A 103 -14.62 -0.08 -6.69
CA PRO A 103 -13.18 -0.28 -6.76
C PRO A 103 -12.39 1.00 -6.46
N LEU A 104 -11.24 0.84 -5.82
CA LEU A 104 -10.33 1.95 -5.55
C LEU A 104 -9.35 2.14 -6.71
N VAL A 105 -9.31 3.35 -7.25
CA VAL A 105 -8.31 3.74 -8.26
C VAL A 105 -7.16 4.45 -7.55
N VAL A 106 -5.97 3.85 -7.60
CA VAL A 106 -4.79 4.34 -6.89
C VAL A 106 -3.61 4.50 -7.83
N SER A 107 -2.75 5.49 -7.56
CA SER A 107 -1.49 5.64 -8.28
C SER A 107 -0.37 5.01 -7.44
N ILE A 108 0.28 3.96 -7.97
CA ILE A 108 1.36 3.25 -7.27
C ILE A 108 2.69 3.70 -7.89
N LEU A 109 3.52 4.35 -7.08
CA LEU A 109 4.89 4.75 -7.44
C LEU A 109 5.88 3.74 -6.85
N ASP A 110 6.03 2.60 -7.50
CA ASP A 110 6.96 1.52 -7.12
C ASP A 110 8.38 1.68 -7.74
N GLY A 111 8.59 2.77 -8.48
CA GLY A 111 9.84 3.04 -9.20
C GLY A 111 9.90 2.41 -10.60
N ASN A 112 8.97 1.54 -10.99
CA ASN A 112 8.94 1.00 -12.34
C ASN A 112 8.67 2.09 -13.39
N THR A 113 7.90 3.13 -13.01
CA THR A 113 7.73 4.33 -13.83
C THR A 113 9.05 5.04 -14.13
N LEU A 114 10.01 5.02 -13.19
CA LEU A 114 11.34 5.62 -13.42
C LEU A 114 12.10 4.87 -14.51
N LYS A 115 11.88 3.56 -14.65
CA LYS A 115 12.50 2.77 -15.70
C LYS A 115 12.12 3.28 -17.08
N MET A 116 10.87 3.71 -17.29
CA MET A 116 10.46 4.28 -18.58
C MET A 116 11.22 5.56 -18.95
N PHE A 117 11.59 6.37 -17.95
CA PHE A 117 12.38 7.60 -18.16
C PHE A 117 13.89 7.34 -18.34
N LEU A 118 14.36 6.16 -17.95
CA LEU A 118 15.78 5.78 -17.99
C LEU A 118 16.05 4.65 -19.00
N GLU A 119 15.03 4.21 -19.73
CA GLU A 119 15.12 3.09 -20.69
C GLU A 119 15.81 3.50 -21.98
N ASP A 120 15.61 4.75 -22.41
CA ASP A 120 16.28 5.30 -23.57
C ASP A 120 17.71 5.70 -23.19
N GLU A 121 18.68 5.00 -23.78
CA GLU A 121 20.10 5.18 -23.49
C GLU A 121 20.61 6.57 -23.88
N ASP A 122 20.09 7.16 -24.96
CA ASP A 122 20.52 8.46 -25.46
C ASP A 122 19.96 9.58 -24.56
N ASP A 123 18.69 9.50 -24.18
CA ASP A 123 18.09 10.45 -23.22
C ASP A 123 18.76 10.33 -21.85
N TYR A 124 19.01 9.11 -21.39
CA TYR A 124 19.72 8.87 -20.13
C TYR A 124 21.15 9.44 -20.16
N ALA A 125 21.90 9.22 -21.24
CA ALA A 125 23.24 9.73 -21.40
C ALA A 125 23.26 11.26 -21.37
N MET A 126 22.32 11.90 -22.06
CA MET A 126 22.17 13.35 -22.07
C MET A 126 21.86 13.91 -20.67
N LEU A 127 20.94 13.26 -19.93
CA LEU A 127 20.63 13.63 -18.55
C LEU A 127 21.84 13.47 -17.63
N ALA A 128 22.58 12.37 -17.77
CA ALA A 128 23.77 12.10 -16.96
C ALA A 128 24.91 13.09 -17.26
N GLU A 129 25.11 13.44 -18.53
CA GLU A 129 26.12 14.42 -18.96
C GLU A 129 25.80 15.81 -18.41
N ASN A 130 24.57 16.30 -18.60
CA ASN A 130 24.14 17.59 -18.07
C ASN A 130 24.31 17.66 -16.55
N LEU A 131 23.86 16.62 -15.83
CA LEU A 131 24.00 16.54 -14.38
C LEU A 131 25.48 16.55 -13.95
N PHE A 132 26.34 15.84 -14.69
CA PHE A 132 27.77 15.80 -14.41
C PHE A 132 28.42 17.17 -14.63
N THR A 133 28.14 17.84 -15.75
CA THR A 133 28.67 19.17 -16.07
C THR A 133 28.26 20.22 -15.04
N ASP A 134 27.01 20.17 -14.57
CA ASP A 134 26.52 21.11 -13.55
C ASP A 134 27.21 20.90 -12.19
N MET A 135 27.63 19.67 -11.88
CA MET A 135 28.33 19.32 -10.65
C MET A 135 29.84 19.56 -10.73
N ASP A 136 30.48 19.28 -11.86
CA ASP A 136 31.93 19.42 -12.07
C ASP A 136 32.33 20.84 -12.47
N ILE A 137 31.90 21.82 -11.68
CA ILE A 137 32.13 23.26 -11.90
C ILE A 137 33.63 23.59 -12.01
N GLU A 138 34.47 22.82 -11.33
CA GLU A 138 35.92 23.01 -11.29
C GLU A 138 36.67 22.22 -12.37
N ASP A 139 35.96 21.54 -13.28
CA ASP A 139 36.51 20.77 -14.42
C ASP A 139 37.60 19.78 -14.00
N LYS A 140 37.33 19.04 -12.92
CA LYS A 140 38.26 18.05 -12.35
C LYS A 140 38.08 16.67 -13.00
N GLY A 141 37.02 16.48 -13.77
CA GLY A 141 36.59 15.21 -14.34
C GLY A 141 36.13 14.21 -13.29
N LYS A 142 35.84 14.65 -12.05
CA LYS A 142 35.50 13.77 -10.91
C LYS A 142 34.59 14.48 -9.92
N ILE A 143 33.58 13.75 -9.44
CA ILE A 143 32.61 14.22 -8.45
C ILE A 143 32.61 13.26 -7.26
N CYS A 144 32.46 13.76 -6.04
CA CYS A 144 32.42 12.88 -4.87
C CYS A 144 31.04 12.19 -4.75
N LYS A 145 31.02 11.01 -4.13
CA LYS A 145 29.79 10.22 -3.95
C LYS A 145 28.65 11.00 -3.26
N ASN A 146 29.00 11.88 -2.33
CA ASN A 146 28.01 12.65 -1.58
C ASN A 146 27.37 13.75 -2.44
N GLU A 147 28.16 14.42 -3.28
CA GLU A 147 27.68 15.41 -4.26
C GLU A 147 26.75 14.74 -5.27
N LEU A 148 27.18 13.61 -5.84
CA LEU A 148 26.37 12.84 -6.79
C LEU A 148 25.02 12.42 -6.19
N ARG A 149 25.02 11.91 -4.94
CA ARG A 149 23.78 11.52 -4.26
C ARG A 149 22.85 12.72 -4.07
N ASN A 150 23.38 13.86 -3.64
CA ASN A 150 22.58 15.06 -3.43
C ASN A 150 21.99 15.59 -4.73
N ALA A 151 22.77 15.60 -5.81
CA ALA A 151 22.31 16.04 -7.13
C ALA A 151 21.21 15.12 -7.68
N LEU A 152 21.36 13.80 -7.52
CA LEU A 152 20.30 12.82 -7.87
C LEU A 152 19.01 13.05 -7.07
N VAL A 153 19.11 13.38 -5.78
CA VAL A 153 17.93 13.69 -4.95
C VAL A 153 17.24 14.96 -5.44
N HIS A 154 18.01 16.03 -5.70
CA HIS A 154 17.47 17.29 -6.20
C HIS A 154 16.78 17.11 -7.56
N MET A 155 17.45 16.46 -8.51
CA MET A 155 16.89 16.15 -9.82
C MET A 155 15.64 15.26 -9.71
N GLY A 156 15.64 14.27 -8.81
CA GLY A 156 14.45 13.47 -8.54
C GLY A 156 13.25 14.30 -8.09
N VAL A 157 13.45 15.24 -7.15
CA VAL A 157 12.39 16.14 -6.66
C VAL A 157 11.84 17.02 -7.78
N GLU A 158 12.70 17.55 -8.66
CA GLU A 158 12.28 18.33 -9.83
C GLU A 158 11.43 17.51 -10.82
N MET A 159 11.70 16.20 -10.91
CA MET A 159 10.90 15.25 -11.70
C MET A 159 9.67 14.71 -10.96
N GLY A 160 9.35 15.23 -9.78
CA GLY A 160 8.18 14.82 -8.98
C GLY A 160 8.38 13.54 -8.18
N ILE A 161 9.62 13.05 -8.05
CA ILE A 161 9.96 11.94 -7.16
C ILE A 161 10.02 12.46 -5.72
N PRO A 162 9.27 11.86 -4.78
CA PRO A 162 9.33 12.27 -3.38
C PRO A 162 10.74 12.07 -2.80
N PRO A 163 11.23 13.01 -1.98
CA PRO A 163 12.54 12.87 -1.35
C PRO A 163 12.56 11.65 -0.41
N PHE A 164 13.74 11.04 -0.25
CA PHE A 164 13.95 9.99 0.74
C PHE A 164 13.63 10.54 2.15
N SER A 165 12.80 9.81 2.90
CA SER A 165 12.47 10.12 4.30
C SER A 165 13.61 9.78 5.25
#